data_AF-A0A7V0QJH4-F1
#
_entry.id   AF-A0A7V0QJH4-F1
#
_cell.length_a   1.000
_cell.length_b   1.000
_cell.length_c   1.000
_cell.angle_alpha   90.00
_cell.angle_beta   90.00
_cell.angle_gamma   90.00
#
_symmetry.space_group_name_H-M   'P 1'
#
loop_
_entity.id
_entity.type
_entity.pdbx_description
1 polymer ?
#
loop_
_entity_poly.entity_id
_entity_poly.type
_entity_poly.pdbx_seq_one_letter_code
_entity_poly.pdbx_strand_id
1 'polypeptide(L)'
;MEETSRDAAIELLSQIIDSKDQVKKTDTLKKAKINVLFDSELEARFIEALRRMRDENRDLRIHKELVNGKPGYLLKTDNWAYYIEPQVSLGEDEGIYIPSKADFVFRPVREHSGIKPIAVFADGYMYHKDRIGQDMAQRMAIVQSRRYHVWSVTWRDVENCFHLQGEYFKNYVSPNKTPNSSKFVPLLEGFGLERFRSFHQKNSLEWLIEFLCNPNQQEWGLYAFAHGLIKIDYQKSNIQKEIEGWMNKLKDDFPPELCDLFVGDRNSSLYGLFEPVETWGERPLNLYVKVRPEAVRNKEIEDMIVACKLRDLEEIRKKDKFERVWVGFLRLYNLYQFVPRAYFVTESGLKDGAYDGLSFGEMISPAVPMTEKESLAWTEAFELTDRELHTLLNKFADNGWPPPEVGYELVSGSGEIVATAELAWTDIRVAFLRDDEASFQKIFESGGWRVHLLSQALRDPDKYVSLKTT
;
A
#
# COMPACT_ATOMS: atom_id res chain seq x y z
N MET A 1 1.26 37.85 -29.91
CA MET A 1 2.68 37.71 -29.53
C MET A 1 2.80 38.35 -28.16
N GLU A 2 2.68 37.56 -27.11
CA GLU A 2 2.79 38.04 -25.74
C GLU A 2 4.26 38.36 -25.46
N GLU A 3 4.51 39.63 -25.18
CA GLU A 3 5.80 40.09 -24.68
C GLU A 3 6.04 39.42 -23.32
N THR A 4 7.03 38.52 -23.26
CA THR A 4 7.66 38.13 -22.00
C THR A 4 7.97 39.41 -21.22
N SER A 5 7.29 39.60 -20.08
CA SER A 5 7.32 40.85 -19.32
C SER A 5 8.75 41.32 -19.06
N ARG A 6 9.15 42.38 -19.77
CA ARG A 6 10.44 43.04 -19.63
C ARG A 6 10.74 43.40 -18.19
N ASP A 7 9.69 43.75 -17.44
CA ASP A 7 9.79 44.13 -16.03
C ASP A 7 10.17 42.94 -15.15
N ALA A 8 9.60 41.75 -15.41
CA ALA A 8 9.98 40.52 -14.69
C ALA A 8 11.42 40.09 -15.01
N ALA A 9 11.87 40.29 -16.26
CA ALA A 9 13.25 40.01 -16.65
C ALA A 9 14.23 40.98 -15.98
N ILE A 10 13.88 42.27 -15.88
CA ILE A 10 14.68 43.28 -15.18
C ILE A 10 14.75 42.96 -13.68
N GLU A 11 13.63 42.61 -13.05
CA GLU A 11 13.57 42.27 -11.63
C GLU A 11 14.47 41.08 -11.28
N LEU A 12 14.40 40.00 -12.07
CA LEU A 12 15.26 38.83 -11.89
C LEU A 12 16.74 39.15 -12.11
N LEU A 13 17.07 39.93 -13.14
CA LEU A 13 18.45 40.34 -13.41
C LEU A 13 19.01 41.25 -12.30
N SER A 14 18.21 42.16 -11.77
CA SER A 14 18.59 43.02 -10.65
C SER A 14 18.87 42.20 -9.39
N GLN A 15 18.02 41.24 -9.04
CA GLN A 15 18.26 40.35 -7.89
C GLN A 15 19.55 39.52 -8.02
N ILE A 16 19.87 39.06 -9.23
CA ILE A 16 21.12 38.34 -9.52
C ILE A 16 22.35 39.26 -9.37
N ILE A 17 22.25 40.50 -9.84
CA ILE A 17 23.33 41.49 -9.73
C ILE A 17 23.55 41.92 -8.27
N ASP A 18 22.47 42.14 -7.51
CA ASP A 18 22.55 42.53 -6.10
C ASP A 18 23.15 41.42 -5.21
N SER A 19 22.99 40.16 -5.63
CA SER A 19 23.55 38.99 -4.94
C SER A 19 24.94 38.59 -5.45
N LYS A 20 25.54 39.35 -6.37
CA LYS A 20 26.79 39.00 -7.08
C LYS A 20 27.96 38.70 -6.14
N ASP A 21 28.07 39.45 -5.04
CA ASP A 21 29.14 39.28 -4.05
C ASP A 21 28.94 38.04 -3.15
N GLN A 22 27.77 37.40 -3.23
CA GLN A 22 27.45 36.15 -2.53
C GLN A 22 27.53 34.91 -3.45
N VAL A 23 27.81 35.10 -4.75
CA VAL A 23 27.89 34.01 -5.73
C VAL A 23 29.19 33.23 -5.54
N LYS A 24 29.07 31.97 -5.10
CA LYS A 24 30.19 31.02 -5.03
C LYS A 24 30.24 30.16 -6.28
N LYS A 25 31.41 30.05 -6.90
CA LYS A 25 31.63 29.17 -8.05
C LYS A 25 31.44 27.70 -7.62
N THR A 26 30.58 26.97 -8.31
CA THR A 26 30.36 25.53 -8.10
C THR A 26 30.69 24.78 -9.38
N ASP A 27 31.34 23.61 -9.28
CA ASP A 27 31.73 22.83 -10.45
C ASP A 27 30.54 22.22 -11.21
N THR A 28 29.40 22.04 -10.53
CA THR A 28 28.15 21.52 -11.13
C THR A 28 26.93 22.07 -10.42
N LEU A 29 25.87 22.40 -11.17
CA LEU A 29 24.54 22.74 -10.62
C LEU A 29 23.93 21.60 -9.79
N LYS A 30 24.38 20.36 -10.00
CA LYS A 30 23.99 19.17 -9.20
C LYS A 30 24.27 19.29 -7.70
N LYS A 31 25.20 20.16 -7.27
CA LYS A 31 25.57 20.34 -5.85
C LYS A 31 24.87 21.53 -5.17
N ALA A 32 24.14 22.37 -5.91
CA ALA A 32 23.36 23.44 -5.31
C ALA A 32 22.04 22.85 -4.79
N LYS A 33 21.88 22.72 -3.47
CA LYS A 33 20.57 22.38 -2.87
C LYS A 33 19.64 23.58 -3.10
N ILE A 34 18.83 23.52 -4.16
CA ILE A 34 17.85 24.55 -4.53
C ILE A 34 16.71 24.61 -3.49
N ASN A 35 16.51 23.54 -2.71
CA ASN A 35 15.59 23.49 -1.57
C ASN A 35 16.16 22.55 -0.50
N VAL A 36 16.24 22.97 0.76
CA VAL A 36 16.79 22.13 1.85
C VAL A 36 15.91 20.90 2.12
N LEU A 37 14.64 20.95 1.69
CA LEU A 37 13.62 19.93 1.88
C LEU A 37 13.67 18.75 0.90
N PHE A 38 14.24 18.95 -0.29
CA PHE A 38 14.15 18.00 -1.39
C PHE A 38 15.54 17.63 -1.91
N ASP A 39 15.70 16.37 -2.30
CA ASP A 39 16.95 15.87 -2.87
C ASP A 39 16.97 16.01 -4.40
N SER A 40 15.82 16.28 -5.05
CA SER A 40 15.71 16.45 -6.49
C SER A 40 14.72 17.54 -6.94
N GLU A 41 14.89 18.01 -8.19
CA GLU A 41 13.91 18.89 -8.85
C GLU A 41 12.56 18.19 -9.04
N LEU A 42 12.57 16.87 -9.28
CA LEU A 42 11.38 16.07 -9.49
C LEU A 42 10.47 16.09 -8.26
N GLU A 43 11.03 15.97 -7.05
CA GLU A 43 10.28 16.08 -5.79
C GLU A 43 9.60 17.44 -5.62
N ALA A 44 10.32 18.52 -5.93
CA ALA A 44 9.74 19.86 -5.88
C ALA A 44 8.59 20.04 -6.88
N ARG A 45 8.79 19.53 -8.11
CA ARG A 45 7.76 19.54 -9.15
C ARG A 45 6.57 18.65 -8.79
N PHE A 46 6.79 17.55 -8.09
CA PHE A 46 5.72 16.65 -7.64
C PHE A 46 4.76 17.37 -6.68
N ILE A 47 5.27 18.07 -5.66
CA ILE A 47 4.40 18.86 -4.76
C ILE A 47 3.64 19.95 -5.52
N GLU A 48 4.27 20.59 -6.50
CA GLU A 48 3.62 21.60 -7.33
C GLU A 48 2.57 20.98 -8.28
N ALA A 49 2.83 19.79 -8.83
CA ALA A 49 1.85 19.06 -9.63
C ALA A 49 0.61 18.75 -8.80
N LEU A 50 0.76 18.26 -7.56
CA LEU A 50 -0.37 18.02 -6.67
C LEU A 50 -1.20 19.29 -6.44
N ARG A 51 -0.58 20.47 -6.24
CA ARG A 51 -1.31 21.74 -6.09
C ARG A 51 -2.16 22.10 -7.31
N ARG A 52 -1.70 21.73 -8.50
CA ARG A 52 -2.38 22.00 -9.78
C ARG A 52 -3.52 21.03 -10.08
N MET A 53 -3.57 19.88 -9.39
CA MET A 53 -4.63 18.88 -9.58
C MET A 53 -5.95 19.22 -8.87
N ARG A 54 -6.05 20.40 -8.24
CA ARG A 54 -7.34 20.93 -7.81
C ARG A 54 -8.23 21.19 -9.03
N ASP A 55 -9.50 20.85 -8.93
CA ASP A 55 -10.51 21.23 -9.92
C ASP A 55 -11.80 21.67 -9.22
N GLU A 56 -12.79 22.14 -9.98
CA GLU A 56 -14.06 22.65 -9.44
C GLU A 56 -14.83 21.59 -8.62
N ASN A 57 -14.55 20.30 -8.82
CA ASN A 57 -15.25 19.19 -8.19
C ASN A 57 -14.42 18.52 -7.07
N ARG A 58 -13.18 18.97 -6.82
CA ARG A 58 -12.26 18.36 -5.85
C ARG A 58 -11.51 19.44 -5.07
N ASP A 59 -11.82 19.58 -3.79
CA ASP A 59 -11.11 20.50 -2.92
C ASP A 59 -9.77 19.93 -2.47
N LEU A 60 -8.75 20.00 -3.35
CA LEU A 60 -7.39 19.57 -3.06
C LEU A 60 -6.52 20.77 -2.67
N ARG A 61 -6.11 20.85 -1.41
CA ARG A 61 -5.29 21.96 -0.88
C ARG A 61 -4.02 21.44 -0.24
N ILE A 62 -2.89 22.09 -0.53
CA ILE A 62 -1.61 21.77 0.10
C ILE A 62 -1.00 23.02 0.71
N HIS A 63 -0.72 22.96 2.01
CA HIS A 63 -0.07 24.01 2.77
C HIS A 63 1.24 23.50 3.37
N LYS A 64 2.21 24.39 3.58
CA LYS A 64 3.43 24.04 4.34
C LYS A 64 3.04 23.84 5.80
N GLU A 65 3.62 22.83 6.43
CA GLU A 65 3.34 22.43 7.81
C GLU A 65 4.62 21.88 8.45
N LEU A 66 4.72 21.87 9.78
CA LEU A 66 5.75 21.09 10.47
C LEU A 66 5.25 19.66 10.70
N VAL A 67 6.00 18.68 10.22
CA VAL A 67 5.70 17.24 10.36
C VAL A 67 6.89 16.60 11.06
N ASN A 68 6.67 15.99 12.23
CA ASN A 68 7.71 15.35 13.04
C ASN A 68 8.93 16.28 13.31
N GLY A 69 8.66 17.55 13.58
CA GLY A 69 9.69 18.57 13.84
C GLY A 69 10.50 19.01 12.62
N LYS A 70 10.17 18.52 11.42
CA LYS A 70 10.80 18.89 10.14
C LYS A 70 9.81 19.64 9.25
N PRO A 71 10.26 20.48 8.30
CA PRO A 71 9.34 21.07 7.36
C PRO A 71 8.74 19.98 6.46
N GLY A 72 7.44 20.08 6.20
CA GLY A 72 6.66 19.18 5.38
C GLY A 72 5.42 19.89 4.85
N TYR A 73 4.38 19.12 4.54
CA TYR A 73 3.14 19.68 4.04
C TYR A 73 1.91 19.02 4.67
N LEU A 74 0.81 19.76 4.69
CA LEU A 74 -0.51 19.24 4.99
C LEU A 74 -1.34 19.29 3.70
N LEU A 75 -1.73 18.11 3.20
CA LEU A 75 -2.65 17.95 2.10
C LEU A 75 -4.06 17.72 2.67
N LYS A 76 -5.04 18.47 2.19
CA LYS A 76 -6.46 18.33 2.52
C LYS A 76 -7.25 18.01 1.26
N THR A 77 -8.16 17.05 1.40
CA THR A 77 -9.25 16.74 0.47
C THR A 77 -10.58 17.07 1.15
N ASP A 78 -11.71 16.84 0.49
CA ASP A 78 -13.04 17.08 1.07
C ASP A 78 -13.25 16.31 2.38
N ASN A 79 -12.79 15.05 2.43
CA ASN A 79 -13.07 14.13 3.54
C ASN A 79 -11.82 13.72 4.33
N TRP A 80 -10.63 13.95 3.76
CA TRP A 80 -9.37 13.42 4.30
C TRP A 80 -8.30 14.48 4.40
N ALA A 81 -7.33 14.25 5.28
CA ALA A 81 -6.15 15.09 5.40
C ALA A 81 -4.93 14.20 5.66
N TYR A 82 -3.81 14.59 5.08
CA TYR A 82 -2.55 13.84 5.15
C TYR A 82 -1.38 14.78 5.45
N TYR A 83 -0.56 14.41 6.43
CA TYR A 83 0.78 14.96 6.57
C TYR A 83 1.68 14.33 5.51
N ILE A 84 2.38 15.16 4.75
CA ILE A 84 3.38 14.75 3.78
C ILE A 84 4.74 15.03 4.40
N GLU A 85 5.44 13.97 4.78
CA GLU A 85 6.82 14.03 5.26
C GLU A 85 7.76 13.70 4.10
N PRO A 86 8.68 14.59 3.69
CA PRO A 86 9.67 14.29 2.67
C PRO A 86 10.82 13.44 3.23
N GLN A 87 11.45 12.64 2.36
CA GLN A 87 12.74 11.98 2.60
C GLN A 87 12.76 11.06 3.83
N VAL A 88 11.82 10.11 3.87
CA VAL A 88 11.61 9.20 5.02
C VAL A 88 12.34 7.88 4.81
N SER A 89 13.24 7.56 5.74
CA SER A 89 13.84 6.22 5.83
C SER A 89 12.84 5.22 6.39
N LEU A 90 12.79 4.04 5.77
CA LEU A 90 11.94 2.91 6.15
C LEU A 90 12.82 1.67 6.24
N GLY A 91 12.74 0.93 7.35
CA GLY A 91 13.59 -0.23 7.63
C GLY A 91 12.97 -1.19 8.64
N GLU A 92 13.82 -1.92 9.36
CA GLU A 92 13.40 -3.00 10.25
C GLU A 92 12.46 -2.54 11.38
N ASP A 93 12.64 -1.31 11.88
CA ASP A 93 11.76 -0.70 12.90
C ASP A 93 10.30 -0.59 12.41
N GLU A 94 10.11 -0.47 11.09
CA GLU A 94 8.81 -0.48 10.44
C GLU A 94 8.41 -1.88 9.91
N GLY A 95 9.15 -2.93 10.25
CA GLY A 95 8.93 -4.29 9.73
C GLY A 95 9.29 -4.45 8.26
N ILE A 96 10.23 -3.65 7.75
CA ILE A 96 10.66 -3.62 6.35
C ILE A 96 12.08 -4.16 6.24
N TYR A 97 12.21 -5.40 5.76
CA TYR A 97 13.47 -6.14 5.70
C TYR A 97 14.43 -5.71 4.57
N ILE A 98 13.93 -4.96 3.58
CA ILE A 98 14.76 -4.33 2.55
C ILE A 98 14.63 -2.82 2.72
N PRO A 99 15.57 -2.18 3.45
CA PRO A 99 15.49 -0.77 3.76
C PRO A 99 15.39 0.09 2.51
N SER A 100 14.61 1.17 2.61
CA SER A 100 14.38 2.12 1.53
C SER A 100 14.25 3.52 2.07
N LYS A 101 14.41 4.51 1.19
CA LYS A 101 14.12 5.91 1.49
C LYS A 101 13.02 6.35 0.53
N ALA A 102 11.82 6.57 1.05
CA ALA A 102 10.73 7.11 0.28
C ALA A 102 10.92 8.62 0.09
N ASP A 103 10.65 9.12 -1.11
CA ASP A 103 10.71 10.57 -1.39
C ASP A 103 9.69 11.32 -0.54
N PHE A 104 8.53 10.70 -0.32
CA PHE A 104 7.50 11.21 0.57
C PHE A 104 6.76 10.08 1.30
N VAL A 105 6.32 10.33 2.52
CA VAL A 105 5.31 9.49 3.19
C VAL A 105 4.09 10.32 3.54
N PHE A 106 2.93 9.90 3.03
CA PHE A 106 1.65 10.55 3.27
C PHE A 106 0.98 9.82 4.43
N ARG A 107 0.93 10.45 5.61
CA ARG A 107 0.30 9.89 6.82
C ARG A 107 -1.08 10.52 7.01
N PRO A 108 -2.15 9.73 7.16
CA PRO A 108 -3.46 10.30 7.48
C PRO A 108 -3.38 11.05 8.81
N VAL A 109 -3.96 12.24 8.88
CA VAL A 109 -3.99 13.06 10.10
C VAL A 109 -4.79 12.39 11.21
N ARG A 110 -5.81 11.60 10.84
CA ARG A 110 -6.64 10.84 11.80
C ARG A 110 -6.00 9.47 12.04
N GLU A 111 -5.45 9.27 13.23
CA GLU A 111 -4.78 8.04 13.67
C GLU A 111 -5.66 6.78 13.52
N HIS A 112 -6.98 6.92 13.67
CA HIS A 112 -7.96 5.81 13.61
C HIS A 112 -8.77 5.78 12.31
N SER A 113 -8.21 6.27 11.21
CA SER A 113 -8.89 6.28 9.91
C SER A 113 -9.01 4.91 9.25
N GLY A 114 -8.23 3.90 9.70
CA GLY A 114 -8.09 2.62 9.00
C GLY A 114 -7.31 2.72 7.68
N ILE A 115 -6.78 3.90 7.35
CA ILE A 115 -5.99 4.14 6.14
C ILE A 115 -4.52 3.96 6.46
N LYS A 116 -3.83 3.14 5.66
CA LYS A 116 -2.39 2.96 5.76
C LYS A 116 -1.66 4.20 5.24
N PRO A 117 -0.54 4.62 5.87
CA PRO A 117 0.35 5.58 5.25
C PRO A 117 0.81 5.15 3.86
N ILE A 118 1.09 6.12 2.99
CA ILE A 118 1.49 5.85 1.59
C ILE A 118 2.93 6.31 1.40
N ALA A 119 3.83 5.37 1.13
CA ALA A 119 5.20 5.65 0.71
C ALA A 119 5.20 5.98 -0.79
N VAL A 120 5.51 7.22 -1.15
CA VAL A 120 5.52 7.71 -2.53
C VAL A 120 6.96 7.82 -3.02
N PHE A 121 7.20 7.28 -4.20
CA PHE A 121 8.46 7.35 -4.91
C PHE A 121 8.28 8.13 -6.21
N ALA A 122 9.08 9.18 -6.38
CA ALA A 122 9.09 10.07 -7.53
C ALA A 122 10.34 9.79 -8.38
N ASP A 123 10.20 8.87 -9.34
CA ASP A 123 11.35 8.30 -10.05
C ASP A 123 11.62 8.98 -11.40
N GLY A 124 12.89 9.35 -11.62
CA GLY A 124 13.40 9.70 -12.95
C GLY A 124 14.11 8.52 -13.61
N TYR A 125 13.66 8.08 -14.79
CA TYR A 125 14.23 6.91 -15.47
C TYR A 125 15.76 6.95 -15.60
N MET A 126 16.36 8.11 -15.88
CA MET A 126 17.81 8.28 -15.99
C MET A 126 18.57 7.84 -14.73
N TYR A 127 17.98 7.99 -13.55
CA TYR A 127 18.58 7.67 -12.25
C TYR A 127 18.26 6.24 -11.78
N HIS A 128 17.11 5.70 -12.19
CA HIS A 128 16.61 4.41 -11.72
C HIS A 128 16.86 3.26 -12.70
N LYS A 129 17.17 3.55 -13.97
CA LYS A 129 17.33 2.53 -15.02
C LYS A 129 18.30 1.41 -14.65
N ASP A 130 19.34 1.68 -13.87
CA ASP A 130 20.40 0.73 -13.50
C ASP A 130 20.16 0.00 -12.16
N ARG A 131 19.03 0.27 -11.50
CA ARG A 131 18.70 -0.31 -10.19
C ARG A 131 17.22 -0.70 -10.07
N ILE A 132 16.55 -0.95 -11.19
CA ILE A 132 15.11 -1.26 -11.25
C ILE A 132 14.77 -2.47 -10.36
N GLY A 133 15.63 -3.51 -10.34
CA GLY A 133 15.44 -4.68 -9.48
C GLY A 133 15.47 -4.36 -7.99
N GLN A 134 16.48 -3.63 -7.52
CA GLN A 134 16.59 -3.17 -6.13
C GLN A 134 15.40 -2.30 -5.73
N ASP A 135 15.01 -1.40 -6.63
CA ASP A 135 13.90 -0.46 -6.42
C ASP A 135 12.56 -1.18 -6.30
N MET A 136 12.35 -2.25 -7.08
CA MET A 136 11.16 -3.08 -6.97
C MET A 136 11.19 -3.91 -5.68
N ALA A 137 12.33 -4.49 -5.31
CA ALA A 137 12.46 -5.27 -4.07
C ALA A 137 12.12 -4.42 -2.83
N GLN A 138 12.62 -3.18 -2.76
CA GLN A 138 12.29 -2.22 -1.70
C GLN A 138 10.78 -1.93 -1.62
N ARG A 139 10.14 -1.69 -2.77
CA ARG A 139 8.69 -1.46 -2.84
C ARG A 139 7.87 -2.68 -2.43
N MET A 140 8.33 -3.88 -2.78
CA MET A 140 7.71 -5.12 -2.31
C MET A 140 7.85 -5.29 -0.80
N ALA A 141 9.03 -5.05 -0.23
CA ALA A 141 9.23 -5.13 1.22
C ALA A 141 8.32 -4.16 1.98
N ILE A 142 8.16 -2.93 1.50
CA ILE A 142 7.26 -1.94 2.09
C ILE A 142 5.80 -2.43 2.09
N VAL A 143 5.30 -2.96 0.96
CA VAL A 143 3.93 -3.49 0.88
C VAL A 143 3.76 -4.76 1.73
N GLN A 144 4.76 -5.64 1.74
CA GLN A 144 4.75 -6.88 2.52
C GLN A 144 4.75 -6.65 4.03
N SER A 145 5.26 -5.51 4.52
CA SER A 145 5.11 -5.10 5.93
C SER A 145 3.65 -4.96 6.38
N ARG A 146 2.72 -4.88 5.42
CA ARG A 146 1.28 -4.61 5.60
C ARG A 146 0.96 -3.27 6.27
N ARG A 147 1.96 -2.42 6.55
CA ARG A 147 1.81 -1.12 7.20
C ARG A 147 1.62 0.04 6.23
N TYR A 148 2.14 -0.11 5.01
CA TYR A 148 2.17 0.96 4.02
C TYR A 148 1.53 0.51 2.71
N HIS A 149 0.97 1.47 1.98
CA HIS A 149 0.85 1.37 0.53
C HIS A 149 2.08 2.01 -0.12
N VAL A 150 2.38 1.61 -1.34
CA VAL A 150 3.44 2.22 -2.16
C VAL A 150 2.81 2.91 -3.36
N TRP A 151 3.28 4.09 -3.71
CA TRP A 151 2.88 4.75 -4.94
C TRP A 151 4.08 5.24 -5.74
N SER A 152 4.24 4.71 -6.94
CA SER A 152 5.30 5.13 -7.85
C SER A 152 4.74 6.12 -8.87
N VAL A 153 5.33 7.31 -8.91
CA VAL A 153 5.07 8.33 -9.94
C VAL A 153 6.37 8.63 -10.66
N THR A 154 6.34 8.78 -11.98
CA THR A 154 7.53 9.03 -12.77
C THR A 154 7.68 10.51 -13.12
N TRP A 155 8.87 10.92 -13.57
CA TRP A 155 9.07 12.27 -14.15
C TRP A 155 7.99 12.61 -15.18
N ARG A 156 7.62 11.65 -16.05
CA ARG A 156 6.62 11.86 -17.09
C ARG A 156 5.22 12.07 -16.52
N ASP A 157 4.85 11.38 -15.44
CA ASP A 157 3.57 11.59 -14.77
C ASP A 157 3.46 13.01 -14.20
N VAL A 158 4.52 13.46 -13.53
CA VAL A 158 4.61 14.81 -12.95
C VAL A 158 4.61 15.88 -14.05
N GLU A 159 5.44 15.70 -15.08
CA GLU A 159 5.58 16.67 -16.16
C GLU A 159 4.29 16.81 -16.98
N ASN A 160 3.50 15.75 -17.11
CA ASN A 160 2.23 15.77 -17.82
C ASN A 160 1.20 16.75 -17.22
N CYS A 161 1.36 17.14 -15.94
CA CYS A 161 0.55 18.20 -15.32
C CYS A 161 0.95 19.62 -15.74
N PHE A 162 2.15 19.80 -16.29
CA PHE A 162 2.67 21.08 -16.75
C PHE A 162 2.63 21.18 -18.28
N HIS A 163 3.05 20.11 -18.95
CA HIS A 163 3.15 20.01 -20.39
C HIS A 163 2.77 18.60 -20.85
N LEU A 164 1.78 18.49 -21.75
CA LEU A 164 1.34 17.20 -22.29
C LEU A 164 2.51 16.38 -22.83
N GLN A 165 2.68 15.16 -22.31
CA GLN A 165 3.80 14.27 -22.65
C GLN A 165 3.46 13.28 -23.78
N GLY A 166 2.23 13.30 -24.30
CA GLY A 166 1.75 12.32 -25.26
C GLY A 166 1.65 10.91 -24.65
N GLU A 167 1.85 9.87 -25.44
CA GLU A 167 1.87 8.49 -24.93
C GLU A 167 3.24 8.13 -24.31
N TYR A 168 3.39 8.36 -23.00
CA TYR A 168 4.65 8.13 -22.30
C TYR A 168 4.69 6.84 -21.47
N PHE A 169 3.60 6.07 -21.41
CA PHE A 169 3.56 4.77 -20.74
C PHE A 169 2.88 3.70 -21.60
N LYS A 170 3.12 2.44 -21.27
CA LYS A 170 2.38 1.30 -21.81
C LYS A 170 1.20 0.99 -20.90
N ASN A 171 -0.01 1.07 -21.44
CA ASN A 171 -1.22 0.87 -20.66
C ASN A 171 -1.56 -0.63 -20.50
N TYR A 172 -0.84 -1.32 -19.61
CA TYR A 172 -1.04 -2.75 -19.33
C TYR A 172 -2.33 -3.09 -18.57
N VAL A 173 -3.06 -2.08 -18.09
CA VAL A 173 -4.42 -2.24 -17.51
C VAL A 173 -5.50 -1.82 -18.50
N SER A 174 -5.16 -1.57 -19.77
CA SER A 174 -6.19 -1.40 -20.79
C SER A 174 -6.99 -2.71 -20.88
N PRO A 175 -8.33 -2.68 -20.77
CA PRO A 175 -9.14 -3.88 -20.96
C PRO A 175 -9.10 -4.35 -22.42
N ASN A 176 -8.75 -3.46 -23.34
CA ASN A 176 -8.60 -3.78 -24.76
C ASN A 176 -7.43 -4.74 -24.96
N LYS A 177 -7.62 -5.77 -25.78
CA LYS A 177 -6.62 -6.84 -26.06
C LYS A 177 -6.36 -7.80 -24.89
N THR A 178 -7.33 -7.99 -24.01
CA THR A 178 -7.34 -9.08 -23.02
C THR A 178 -8.31 -10.21 -23.46
N PRO A 179 -8.07 -11.48 -23.09
CA PRO A 179 -8.94 -12.60 -23.45
C PRO A 179 -10.42 -12.36 -23.14
N ASN A 180 -10.75 -11.73 -22.01
CA ASN A 180 -12.13 -11.44 -21.62
C ASN A 180 -12.44 -9.95 -21.54
N SER A 181 -11.95 -9.16 -22.50
CA SER A 181 -12.20 -7.71 -22.56
C SER A 181 -13.68 -7.33 -22.42
N SER A 182 -14.60 -8.09 -23.01
CA SER A 182 -16.05 -7.88 -22.91
C SER A 182 -16.63 -8.08 -21.51
N LYS A 183 -15.90 -8.75 -20.61
CA LYS A 183 -16.31 -8.97 -19.21
C LYS A 183 -15.88 -7.83 -18.28
N PHE A 184 -15.00 -6.92 -18.72
CA PHE A 184 -14.50 -5.85 -17.86
C PHE A 184 -15.62 -5.00 -17.26
N VAL A 185 -16.51 -4.47 -18.10
CA VAL A 185 -17.63 -3.64 -17.66
C VAL A 185 -18.61 -4.42 -16.75
N PRO A 186 -19.10 -5.61 -17.14
CA PRO A 186 -19.95 -6.43 -16.26
C PRO A 186 -19.30 -6.79 -14.92
N LEU A 187 -17.99 -7.03 -14.87
CA LEU A 187 -17.27 -7.29 -13.62
C LEU A 187 -17.28 -6.06 -12.71
N LEU A 188 -17.01 -4.87 -13.25
CA LEU A 188 -17.07 -3.64 -12.46
C LEU A 188 -18.48 -3.38 -11.90
N GLU A 189 -19.52 -3.56 -12.71
CA GLU A 189 -20.93 -3.48 -12.26
C GLU A 189 -21.23 -4.50 -11.16
N GLY A 190 -20.84 -5.76 -11.37
CA GLY A 190 -21.01 -6.81 -10.37
C GLY A 190 -20.27 -6.55 -9.06
N PHE A 191 -19.20 -5.76 -9.09
CA PHE A 191 -18.42 -5.36 -7.92
C PHE A 191 -18.83 -4.02 -7.32
N GLY A 192 -19.78 -3.28 -7.92
CA GLY A 192 -20.16 -1.93 -7.49
C GLY A 192 -19.07 -0.88 -7.74
N LEU A 193 -18.30 -1.04 -8.82
CA LEU A 193 -17.15 -0.22 -9.19
C LEU A 193 -17.44 0.64 -10.44
N GLU A 194 -18.65 1.14 -10.61
CA GLU A 194 -19.05 1.92 -11.79
C GLU A 194 -18.16 3.15 -12.00
N ARG A 195 -17.67 3.77 -10.92
CA ARG A 195 -16.74 4.91 -10.97
C ARG A 195 -15.38 4.56 -11.59
N PHE A 196 -14.98 3.29 -11.57
CA PHE A 196 -13.68 2.84 -12.07
C PHE A 196 -13.64 2.57 -13.58
N ARG A 197 -14.77 2.66 -14.29
CA ARG A 197 -14.87 2.31 -15.73
C ARG A 197 -13.82 2.98 -16.61
N SER A 198 -13.49 4.25 -16.34
CA SER A 198 -12.51 5.02 -17.10
C SER A 198 -11.14 5.09 -16.43
N PHE A 199 -10.95 4.51 -15.23
CA PHE A 199 -9.70 4.64 -14.49
C PHE A 199 -8.52 4.03 -15.25
N HIS A 200 -8.74 3.04 -16.11
CA HIS A 200 -7.68 2.48 -16.93
C HIS A 200 -7.04 3.51 -17.88
N GLN A 201 -7.66 4.67 -18.12
CA GLN A 201 -7.16 5.75 -18.97
C GLN A 201 -6.28 6.76 -18.20
N LYS A 202 -6.41 6.81 -16.88
CA LYS A 202 -5.68 7.72 -15.99
C LYS A 202 -4.24 7.26 -15.77
N ASN A 203 -3.32 8.19 -15.56
CA ASN A 203 -1.94 7.90 -15.21
C ASN A 203 -1.75 7.62 -13.70
N SER A 204 -0.51 7.36 -13.29
CA SER A 204 -0.20 6.99 -11.89
C SER A 204 -0.44 8.13 -10.91
N LEU A 205 -0.18 9.39 -11.31
CA LEU A 205 -0.39 10.56 -10.46
C LEU A 205 -1.89 10.86 -10.27
N GLU A 206 -2.68 10.76 -11.33
CA GLU A 206 -4.14 10.85 -11.27
C GLU A 206 -4.72 9.77 -10.36
N TRP A 207 -4.24 8.52 -10.45
CA TRP A 207 -4.68 7.47 -9.54
C TRP A 207 -4.33 7.73 -8.07
N LEU A 208 -3.16 8.34 -7.79
CA LEU A 208 -2.79 8.74 -6.44
C LEU A 208 -3.84 9.74 -5.89
N ILE A 209 -4.22 10.74 -6.68
CA ILE A 209 -5.26 11.69 -6.27
C ILE A 209 -6.61 11.00 -6.06
N GLU A 210 -7.02 10.09 -6.95
CA GLU A 210 -8.26 9.32 -6.77
C GLU A 210 -8.26 8.51 -5.47
N PHE A 211 -7.11 7.92 -5.10
CA PHE A 211 -6.94 7.20 -3.85
C PHE A 211 -6.95 8.15 -2.64
N LEU A 212 -6.24 9.26 -2.68
CA LEU A 212 -6.21 10.24 -1.58
C LEU A 212 -7.58 10.89 -1.32
N CYS A 213 -8.40 11.07 -2.35
CA CYS A 213 -9.76 11.59 -2.20
C CYS A 213 -10.73 10.51 -1.70
N ASN A 214 -10.55 9.24 -2.09
CA ASN A 214 -11.37 8.12 -1.64
C ASN A 214 -10.51 6.85 -1.39
N PRO A 215 -9.90 6.73 -0.20
CA PRO A 215 -8.90 5.72 0.15
C PRO A 215 -9.53 4.36 0.51
N ASN A 216 -10.46 3.89 -0.32
CA ASN A 216 -11.13 2.61 -0.13
C ASN A 216 -10.28 1.45 -0.68
N GLN A 217 -9.50 0.82 0.19
CA GLN A 217 -8.60 -0.29 -0.17
C GLN A 217 -9.34 -1.47 -0.81
N GLN A 218 -10.57 -1.76 -0.35
CA GLN A 218 -11.37 -2.87 -0.89
C GLN A 218 -11.78 -2.60 -2.35
N GLU A 219 -12.19 -1.38 -2.68
CA GLU A 219 -12.55 -1.01 -4.05
C GLU A 219 -11.35 -1.12 -5.00
N TRP A 220 -10.17 -0.66 -4.56
CA TRP A 220 -8.93 -0.78 -5.34
C TRP A 220 -8.49 -2.24 -5.50
N GLY A 221 -8.65 -3.07 -4.46
CA GLY A 221 -8.41 -4.51 -4.52
C GLY A 221 -9.37 -5.22 -5.48
N LEU A 222 -10.66 -4.90 -5.45
CA LEU A 222 -11.65 -5.42 -6.40
C LEU A 222 -11.38 -4.94 -7.84
N TYR A 223 -10.87 -3.71 -8.01
CA TYR A 223 -10.46 -3.20 -9.31
C TYR A 223 -9.25 -3.95 -9.87
N ALA A 224 -8.24 -4.22 -9.03
CA ALA A 224 -7.09 -5.06 -9.39
C ALA A 224 -7.51 -6.51 -9.71
N PHE A 225 -8.43 -7.06 -8.90
CA PHE A 225 -9.03 -8.37 -9.11
C PHE A 225 -9.74 -8.45 -10.47
N ALA A 226 -10.60 -7.48 -10.82
CA ALA A 226 -11.23 -7.40 -12.14
C ALA A 226 -10.20 -7.39 -13.28
N HIS A 227 -9.11 -6.64 -13.14
CA HIS A 227 -8.00 -6.62 -14.10
C HIS A 227 -7.25 -7.95 -14.20
N GLY A 228 -7.17 -8.74 -13.13
CA GLY A 228 -6.67 -10.11 -13.16
C GLY A 228 -7.62 -11.04 -13.91
N LEU A 229 -8.92 -10.97 -13.62
CA LEU A 229 -9.94 -11.84 -14.22
C LEU A 229 -10.05 -11.68 -15.74
N ILE A 230 -9.93 -10.45 -16.26
CA ILE A 230 -9.98 -10.24 -17.71
C ILE A 230 -8.78 -10.84 -18.46
N LYS A 231 -7.69 -11.14 -17.75
CA LYS A 231 -6.46 -11.77 -18.28
C LYS A 231 -6.45 -13.30 -18.21
N ILE A 232 -7.45 -13.89 -17.54
CA ILE A 232 -7.64 -15.35 -17.50
C ILE A 232 -8.09 -15.86 -18.87
N ASP A 233 -7.62 -17.03 -19.27
CA ASP A 233 -8.19 -17.73 -20.42
C ASP A 233 -9.04 -18.91 -19.91
N TYR A 234 -10.36 -18.69 -19.80
CA TYR A 234 -11.29 -19.70 -19.26
C TYR A 234 -11.31 -20.98 -20.10
N GLN A 235 -11.04 -20.90 -21.40
CA GLN A 235 -11.03 -22.07 -22.27
C GLN A 235 -9.76 -22.90 -22.02
N LYS A 236 -8.61 -22.25 -22.01
CA LYS A 236 -7.32 -22.92 -21.76
C LYS A 236 -7.18 -23.45 -20.33
N SER A 237 -7.87 -22.85 -19.37
CA SER A 237 -7.86 -23.28 -17.97
C SER A 237 -8.43 -24.68 -17.75
N ASN A 238 -9.10 -25.29 -18.74
CA ASN A 238 -9.61 -26.67 -18.67
C ASN A 238 -8.79 -27.65 -19.52
N ILE A 239 -7.69 -27.20 -20.15
CA ILE A 239 -6.87 -28.00 -21.04
C ILE A 239 -5.54 -28.32 -20.35
N GLN A 240 -5.38 -29.56 -19.90
CA GLN A 240 -4.20 -30.02 -19.14
C GLN A 240 -2.86 -29.62 -19.79
N LYS A 241 -2.73 -29.78 -21.11
CA LYS A 241 -1.51 -29.41 -21.85
C LYS A 241 -1.22 -27.90 -21.82
N GLU A 242 -2.25 -27.05 -21.86
CA GLU A 242 -2.08 -25.60 -21.75
C GLU A 242 -1.67 -25.20 -20.33
N ILE A 243 -2.24 -25.85 -19.32
CA ILE A 243 -1.84 -25.66 -17.90
C ILE A 243 -0.39 -26.08 -17.69
N GLU A 244 0.05 -27.21 -18.24
CA GLU A 244 1.45 -27.66 -18.18
C GLU A 244 2.40 -26.68 -18.86
N GLY A 245 2.04 -26.19 -20.05
CA GLY A 245 2.81 -25.15 -20.74
C GLY A 245 2.90 -23.85 -19.94
N TRP A 246 1.80 -23.44 -19.31
CA TRP A 246 1.74 -22.28 -18.43
C TRP A 246 2.65 -22.45 -17.20
N MET A 247 2.60 -23.61 -16.53
CA MET A 247 3.44 -23.93 -15.37
C MET A 247 4.92 -24.00 -15.73
N ASN A 248 5.27 -24.51 -16.92
CA ASN A 248 6.66 -24.55 -17.38
C ASN A 248 7.20 -23.14 -17.60
N LYS A 249 6.44 -22.25 -18.26
CA LYS A 249 6.84 -20.85 -18.42
C LYS A 249 6.98 -20.14 -17.06
N LEU A 250 6.09 -20.40 -16.10
CA LEU A 250 6.20 -19.85 -14.75
C LEU A 250 7.53 -20.25 -14.10
N LYS A 251 7.92 -21.53 -14.20
CA LYS A 251 9.19 -22.05 -13.67
C LYS A 251 10.43 -21.49 -14.38
N ASP A 252 10.31 -21.16 -15.66
CA ASP A 252 11.38 -20.47 -16.40
C ASP A 252 11.52 -19.01 -15.96
N ASP A 253 10.44 -18.40 -15.46
CA ASP A 253 10.41 -16.99 -15.11
C ASP A 253 10.74 -16.68 -13.65
N PHE A 254 10.41 -17.59 -12.72
CA PHE A 254 10.43 -17.30 -11.29
C PHE A 254 11.15 -18.38 -10.48
N PRO A 255 11.66 -18.02 -9.28
CA PRO A 255 12.29 -18.98 -8.39
C PRO A 255 11.27 -20.03 -7.87
N PRO A 256 11.73 -21.23 -7.45
CA PRO A 256 10.86 -22.32 -7.02
C PRO A 256 9.86 -21.94 -5.91
N GLU A 257 10.29 -21.14 -4.95
CA GLU A 257 9.50 -20.72 -3.79
C GLU A 257 8.25 -19.95 -4.22
N LEU A 258 8.37 -19.09 -5.23
CA LEU A 258 7.23 -18.37 -5.81
C LEU A 258 6.38 -19.32 -6.66
N CYS A 259 7.00 -20.23 -7.43
CA CYS A 259 6.28 -21.20 -8.26
C CYS A 259 5.38 -22.13 -7.44
N ASP A 260 5.82 -22.53 -6.25
CA ASP A 260 5.09 -23.45 -5.37
C ASP A 260 3.73 -22.88 -4.93
N LEU A 261 3.60 -21.54 -4.86
CA LEU A 261 2.32 -20.86 -4.60
C LEU A 261 1.27 -21.15 -5.67
N PHE A 262 1.71 -21.45 -6.89
CA PHE A 262 0.83 -21.74 -8.03
C PHE A 262 0.53 -23.23 -8.20
N VAL A 263 1.20 -24.13 -7.45
CA VAL A 263 1.08 -25.59 -7.64
C VAL A 263 -0.19 -26.20 -7.01
N GLY A 264 -0.85 -25.52 -6.06
CA GLY A 264 -2.06 -26.02 -5.37
C GLY A 264 -3.27 -26.34 -6.27
N ASP A 265 -4.29 -26.99 -5.69
CA ASP A 265 -5.47 -27.64 -6.32
C ASP A 265 -5.66 -27.37 -7.83
N ARG A 266 -4.93 -28.16 -8.64
CA ARG A 266 -4.83 -27.99 -10.10
C ARG A 266 -6.14 -28.25 -10.82
N ASN A 267 -7.06 -28.99 -10.21
CA ASN A 267 -8.27 -29.48 -10.86
C ASN A 267 -9.43 -28.48 -10.84
N SER A 268 -9.28 -27.33 -10.18
CA SER A 268 -10.34 -26.34 -10.03
C SER A 268 -9.91 -24.91 -10.31
N SER A 269 -8.64 -24.63 -10.62
CA SER A 269 -8.13 -23.26 -10.77
C SER A 269 -8.28 -22.68 -12.18
N LEU A 270 -8.39 -21.36 -12.27
CA LEU A 270 -8.35 -20.59 -13.51
C LEU A 270 -6.98 -19.94 -13.69
N TYR A 271 -6.48 -19.94 -14.93
CA TYR A 271 -5.13 -19.50 -15.26
C TYR A 271 -5.15 -18.40 -16.35
N GLY A 272 -4.29 -17.40 -16.18
CA GLY A 272 -4.06 -16.33 -17.14
C GLY A 272 -2.58 -16.08 -17.34
N LEU A 273 -2.17 -15.84 -18.58
CA LEU A 273 -0.84 -15.35 -18.92
C LEU A 273 -0.99 -14.18 -19.88
N PHE A 274 -0.62 -12.99 -19.42
CA PHE A 274 -0.59 -11.77 -20.21
C PHE A 274 0.86 -11.42 -20.54
N GLU A 275 1.19 -11.56 -21.83
CA GLU A 275 2.54 -11.38 -22.38
C GLU A 275 2.48 -10.48 -23.62
N PRO A 276 2.26 -9.16 -23.45
CA PRO A 276 2.10 -8.22 -24.56
C PRO A 276 3.37 -8.14 -25.41
N VAL A 277 3.19 -8.16 -26.72
CA VAL A 277 4.27 -7.95 -27.70
C VAL A 277 4.41 -6.46 -27.96
N GLU A 278 5.62 -5.94 -27.74
CA GLU A 278 5.97 -4.56 -28.06
C GLU A 278 6.23 -4.37 -29.56
N THR A 279 6.20 -3.11 -30.01
CA THR A 279 6.36 -2.76 -31.43
C THR A 279 7.72 -3.17 -32.00
N TRP A 280 8.71 -3.44 -31.15
CA TRP A 280 10.03 -3.94 -31.52
C TRP A 280 10.17 -5.47 -31.37
N GLY A 281 9.05 -6.20 -31.26
CA GLY A 281 9.00 -7.67 -31.32
C GLY A 281 9.28 -8.39 -30.01
N GLU A 282 9.63 -7.68 -28.94
CA GLU A 282 9.91 -8.28 -27.63
C GLU A 282 8.66 -8.40 -26.76
N ARG A 283 8.70 -9.33 -25.81
CA ARG A 283 7.73 -9.47 -24.71
C ARG A 283 8.43 -9.11 -23.40
N PRO A 284 8.54 -7.83 -23.04
CA PRO A 284 9.30 -7.43 -21.87
C PRO A 284 8.54 -7.66 -20.56
N LEU A 285 7.25 -8.02 -20.60
CA LEU A 285 6.43 -8.20 -19.41
C LEU A 285 5.66 -9.50 -19.50
N ASN A 286 5.76 -10.34 -18.48
CA ASN A 286 4.97 -11.55 -18.31
C ASN A 286 4.17 -11.44 -17.00
N LEU A 287 2.84 -11.44 -17.09
CA LEU A 287 1.95 -11.37 -15.94
C LEU A 287 1.10 -12.64 -15.86
N TYR A 288 1.35 -13.42 -14.83
CA TYR A 288 0.68 -14.67 -14.49
C TYR A 288 -0.42 -14.39 -13.47
N VAL A 289 -1.59 -14.98 -13.71
CA VAL A 289 -2.74 -14.89 -12.80
C VAL A 289 -3.26 -16.30 -12.54
N LYS A 290 -3.50 -16.63 -11.27
CA LYS A 290 -4.23 -17.82 -10.84
C LYS A 290 -5.30 -17.44 -9.85
N VAL A 291 -6.50 -18.00 -9.99
CA VAL A 291 -7.60 -17.77 -9.04
C VAL A 291 -8.55 -18.97 -9.02
N ARG A 292 -9.20 -19.22 -7.87
CA ARG A 292 -10.26 -20.23 -7.77
C ARG A 292 -11.60 -19.67 -8.29
N PRO A 293 -12.42 -20.45 -9.00
CA PRO A 293 -13.77 -20.05 -9.43
C PRO A 293 -14.67 -19.60 -8.29
N GLU A 294 -14.52 -20.18 -7.09
CA GLU A 294 -15.24 -19.77 -5.87
C GLU A 294 -14.92 -18.33 -5.49
N ALA A 295 -13.63 -17.97 -5.47
CA ALA A 295 -13.18 -16.62 -5.19
C ALA A 295 -13.73 -15.58 -6.19
N VAL A 296 -13.94 -15.97 -7.45
CA VAL A 296 -14.60 -15.10 -8.45
C VAL A 296 -16.05 -14.80 -8.07
N ARG A 297 -16.80 -15.80 -7.60
CA ARG A 297 -18.21 -15.64 -7.19
C ARG A 297 -18.33 -14.83 -5.90
N ASN A 298 -17.44 -15.09 -4.95
CA ASN A 298 -17.46 -14.47 -3.62
C ASN A 298 -16.68 -13.16 -3.54
N LYS A 299 -15.99 -12.76 -4.62
CA LYS A 299 -15.15 -11.55 -4.69
C LYS A 299 -13.97 -11.58 -3.70
N GLU A 300 -13.40 -12.77 -3.50
CA GLU A 300 -12.31 -13.02 -2.56
C GLU A 300 -10.98 -12.63 -3.23
N ILE A 301 -10.59 -11.36 -3.10
CA ILE A 301 -9.34 -10.81 -3.64
C ILE A 301 -8.13 -11.61 -3.14
N GLU A 302 -8.17 -12.00 -1.86
CA GLU A 302 -7.10 -12.74 -1.18
C GLU A 302 -6.71 -14.01 -1.94
N ASP A 303 -7.63 -14.64 -2.66
CA ASP A 303 -7.45 -15.91 -3.36
C ASP A 303 -6.87 -15.78 -4.77
N MET A 304 -6.70 -14.56 -5.26
CA MET A 304 -5.98 -14.31 -6.49
C MET A 304 -4.47 -14.25 -6.22
N ILE A 305 -3.72 -15.07 -6.95
CA ILE A 305 -2.26 -15.03 -6.98
C ILE A 305 -1.83 -14.40 -8.29
N VAL A 306 -0.98 -13.38 -8.20
CA VAL A 306 -0.43 -12.64 -9.34
C VAL A 306 1.07 -12.65 -9.27
N ALA A 307 1.74 -13.00 -10.37
CA ALA A 307 3.18 -12.88 -10.50
C ALA A 307 3.53 -12.14 -11.78
N CYS A 308 4.31 -11.06 -11.69
CA CYS A 308 4.73 -10.26 -12.82
C CYS A 308 6.24 -10.26 -12.92
N LYS A 309 6.78 -10.54 -14.11
CA LYS A 309 8.20 -10.39 -14.42
C LYS A 309 8.40 -9.32 -15.48
N LEU A 310 9.26 -8.35 -15.21
CA LEU A 310 9.78 -7.40 -16.19
C LEU A 310 11.17 -7.85 -16.67
N ARG A 311 11.34 -8.07 -17.98
CA ARG A 311 12.65 -8.29 -18.61
C ARG A 311 13.33 -6.94 -18.82
N ASP A 312 14.26 -6.62 -17.94
CA ASP A 312 14.95 -5.32 -17.85
C ASP A 312 16.47 -5.45 -17.94
N LEU A 313 16.96 -6.52 -18.58
CA LEU A 313 18.38 -6.66 -18.89
C LEU A 313 18.85 -5.50 -19.79
N GLU A 314 20.16 -5.22 -19.77
CA GLU A 314 20.75 -4.05 -20.41
C GLU A 314 20.40 -3.96 -21.91
N GLU A 315 20.38 -5.09 -22.61
CA GLU A 315 20.01 -5.18 -24.03
C GLU A 315 18.54 -4.81 -24.30
N ILE A 316 17.66 -5.04 -23.33
CA ILE A 316 16.24 -4.66 -23.41
C ILE A 316 16.08 -3.19 -23.02
N ARG A 317 16.79 -2.72 -21.98
CA ARG A 317 16.76 -1.31 -21.53
C ARG A 317 17.26 -0.32 -22.58
N LYS A 318 18.15 -0.76 -23.47
CA LYS A 318 18.65 0.03 -24.61
C LYS A 318 17.67 0.12 -25.78
N LYS A 319 16.59 -0.66 -25.81
CA LYS A 319 15.57 -0.57 -26.87
C LYS A 319 14.86 0.78 -26.77
N ASP A 320 14.54 1.35 -27.94
CA ASP A 320 13.72 2.55 -28.00
C ASP A 320 12.41 2.33 -27.23
N LYS A 321 11.97 3.35 -26.48
CA LYS A 321 10.73 3.35 -25.68
C LYS A 321 10.65 2.33 -24.52
N PHE A 322 11.74 1.70 -24.10
CA PHE A 322 11.73 0.88 -22.88
C PHE A 322 11.23 1.65 -21.65
N GLU A 323 11.55 2.95 -21.53
CA GLU A 323 11.02 3.81 -20.47
C GLU A 323 9.48 3.70 -20.36
N ARG A 324 8.75 3.61 -21.48
CA ARG A 324 7.29 3.47 -21.48
C ARG A 324 6.83 2.14 -20.87
N VAL A 325 7.59 1.07 -21.11
CA VAL A 325 7.35 -0.26 -20.52
C VAL A 325 7.57 -0.20 -19.02
N TRP A 326 8.68 0.41 -18.58
CA TRP A 326 9.00 0.59 -17.16
C TRP A 326 7.94 1.43 -16.43
N VAL A 327 7.49 2.55 -17.00
CA VAL A 327 6.37 3.33 -16.43
C VAL A 327 5.09 2.49 -16.36
N GLY A 328 4.80 1.70 -17.40
CA GLY A 328 3.67 0.77 -17.42
C GLY A 328 3.75 -0.30 -16.33
N PHE A 329 4.94 -0.84 -16.07
CA PHE A 329 5.20 -1.82 -15.02
C PHE A 329 5.01 -1.23 -13.61
N LEU A 330 5.55 -0.04 -13.34
CA LEU A 330 5.33 0.66 -12.07
C LEU A 330 3.85 0.95 -11.84
N ARG A 331 3.15 1.42 -12.88
CA ARG A 331 1.70 1.65 -12.81
C ARG A 331 0.92 0.36 -12.54
N LEU A 332 1.35 -0.76 -13.14
CA LEU A 332 0.74 -2.06 -12.88
C LEU A 332 0.90 -2.46 -11.40
N TYR A 333 2.07 -2.22 -10.81
CA TYR A 333 2.29 -2.50 -9.39
C TYR A 333 1.48 -1.57 -8.46
N ASN A 334 1.35 -0.28 -8.80
CA ASN A 334 0.47 0.64 -8.06
C ASN A 334 -0.96 0.10 -7.93
N LEU A 335 -1.44 -0.68 -8.92
CA LEU A 335 -2.74 -1.34 -8.86
C LEU A 335 -2.69 -2.68 -8.11
N TYR A 336 -1.77 -3.57 -8.48
CA TYR A 336 -1.77 -4.93 -7.93
C TYR A 336 -1.25 -5.04 -6.50
N GLN A 337 -0.68 -3.98 -5.91
CA GLN A 337 -0.36 -3.94 -4.47
C GLN A 337 -1.58 -4.23 -3.57
N PHE A 338 -2.79 -3.95 -4.06
CA PHE A 338 -4.04 -4.22 -3.34
C PHE A 338 -4.51 -5.68 -3.46
N VAL A 339 -3.78 -6.53 -4.18
CA VAL A 339 -3.94 -7.99 -4.20
C VAL A 339 -2.87 -8.61 -3.29
N PRO A 340 -3.23 -9.23 -2.17
CA PRO A 340 -2.23 -9.62 -1.15
C PRO A 340 -1.22 -10.69 -1.56
N ARG A 341 -1.53 -11.47 -2.59
CA ARG A 341 -0.64 -12.46 -3.20
C ARG A 341 -0.14 -11.98 -4.57
N ALA A 342 0.23 -10.70 -4.68
CA ALA A 342 0.87 -10.12 -5.86
C ALA A 342 2.39 -9.99 -5.69
N TYR A 343 3.15 -10.53 -6.64
CA TYR A 343 4.61 -10.55 -6.63
C TYR A 343 5.16 -9.95 -7.93
N PHE A 344 5.96 -8.90 -7.84
CA PHE A 344 6.46 -8.16 -9.00
C PHE A 344 7.98 -8.14 -9.00
N VAL A 345 8.59 -8.85 -9.94
CA VAL A 345 10.03 -8.99 -10.04
C VAL A 345 10.54 -8.47 -11.38
N THR A 346 11.85 -8.27 -11.42
CA THR A 346 12.59 -7.92 -12.63
C THR A 346 13.63 -9.00 -12.90
N GLU A 347 13.97 -9.20 -14.16
CA GLU A 347 14.98 -10.19 -14.55
C GLU A 347 16.37 -9.82 -14.01
N SER A 348 16.71 -8.53 -13.97
CA SER A 348 17.94 -8.05 -13.33
C SER A 348 17.94 -8.31 -11.83
N GLY A 349 16.86 -7.96 -11.12
CA GLY A 349 16.75 -8.16 -9.67
C GLY A 349 16.81 -9.63 -9.25
N LEU A 350 16.26 -10.55 -10.05
CA LEU A 350 16.38 -11.98 -9.82
C LEU A 350 17.83 -12.45 -9.97
N LYS A 351 18.55 -11.95 -10.98
CA LYS A 351 19.97 -12.28 -11.18
C LYS A 351 20.87 -11.73 -10.08
N ASP A 352 20.52 -10.56 -9.54
CA ASP A 352 21.31 -9.86 -8.53
C ASP A 352 20.96 -10.28 -7.09
N GLY A 353 20.01 -11.21 -6.88
CA GLY A 353 19.57 -11.64 -5.55
C GLY A 353 18.82 -10.54 -4.78
N ALA A 354 18.26 -9.55 -5.47
CA ALA A 354 17.62 -8.38 -4.84
C ALA A 354 16.39 -8.76 -3.98
N TYR A 355 15.81 -9.94 -4.20
CA TYR A 355 14.57 -10.40 -3.57
C TYR A 355 14.79 -11.40 -2.42
N ASP A 356 16.04 -11.74 -2.06
CA ASP A 356 16.37 -12.78 -1.08
C ASP A 356 15.80 -12.49 0.33
N GLY A 357 15.55 -11.21 0.66
CA GLY A 357 14.94 -10.78 1.93
C GLY A 357 13.40 -10.73 1.94
N LEU A 358 12.73 -11.18 0.87
CA LEU A 358 11.27 -11.20 0.78
C LEU A 358 10.72 -12.59 1.09
N SER A 359 9.62 -12.66 1.84
CA SER A 359 8.89 -13.93 1.97
C SER A 359 7.90 -14.11 0.82
N PHE A 360 7.94 -15.29 0.19
CA PHE A 360 6.95 -15.72 -0.78
C PHE A 360 5.98 -16.67 -0.07
N GLY A 361 4.67 -16.39 -0.16
CA GLY A 361 3.63 -17.28 0.37
C GLY A 361 3.33 -17.20 1.87
N GLU A 362 4.22 -16.65 2.68
CA GLU A 362 3.84 -16.32 4.05
C GLU A 362 2.89 -15.11 4.00
N MET A 363 1.63 -15.33 4.32
CA MET A 363 0.87 -14.27 4.95
C MET A 363 1.60 -13.99 6.25
N ILE A 364 2.48 -12.99 6.23
CA ILE A 364 2.82 -12.25 7.43
C ILE A 364 1.47 -11.72 7.89
N SER A 365 0.78 -12.51 8.73
CA SER A 365 -0.14 -11.96 9.72
C SER A 365 0.65 -10.80 10.28
N PRO A 366 0.12 -9.57 10.29
CA PRO A 366 0.86 -8.47 10.87
C PRO A 366 1.35 -8.98 12.21
N ALA A 367 2.65 -9.26 12.33
CA ALA A 367 3.28 -9.44 13.62
C ALA A 367 3.03 -8.07 14.18
N VAL A 368 2.00 -7.90 15.01
CA VAL A 368 1.54 -6.60 15.48
C VAL A 368 2.74 -6.00 16.18
N PRO A 369 3.49 -5.08 15.54
CA PRO A 369 4.45 -4.29 16.26
C PRO A 369 3.53 -3.34 16.99
N MET A 370 3.37 -3.61 18.29
CA MET A 370 2.69 -2.72 19.23
C MET A 370 2.98 -1.30 18.77
N THR A 371 1.94 -0.61 18.32
CA THR A 371 2.06 0.83 18.10
C THR A 371 2.56 1.44 19.41
N GLU A 372 3.36 2.52 19.41
CA GLU A 372 3.81 3.16 20.67
C GLU A 372 2.63 3.40 21.64
N LYS A 373 1.43 3.63 21.09
CA LYS A 373 0.17 3.77 21.81
C LYS A 373 -0.37 2.46 22.41
N GLU A 374 -0.31 1.34 21.69
CA GLU A 374 -0.63 0.02 22.26
C GLU A 374 0.40 -0.40 23.31
N SER A 375 1.68 -0.05 23.12
CA SER A 375 2.72 -0.25 24.12
C SER A 375 2.43 0.53 25.40
N LEU A 376 2.02 1.80 25.26
CA LEU A 376 1.60 2.63 26.39
C LEU A 376 0.34 2.08 27.07
N ALA A 377 -0.68 1.68 26.31
CA ALA A 377 -1.92 1.13 26.86
C ALA A 377 -1.72 -0.23 27.55
N TRP A 378 -0.83 -1.09 27.04
CA TRP A 378 -0.41 -2.29 27.75
C TRP A 378 0.38 -1.95 29.01
N THR A 379 1.28 -0.97 28.95
CA THR A 379 2.03 -0.50 30.12
C THR A 379 1.08 0.01 31.20
N GLU A 380 0.11 0.84 30.83
CA GLU A 380 -0.93 1.36 31.72
C GLU A 380 -1.78 0.21 32.30
N ALA A 381 -2.17 -0.77 31.49
CA ALA A 381 -2.89 -1.95 31.99
C ALA A 381 -2.07 -2.75 33.03
N PHE A 382 -0.76 -2.91 32.83
CA PHE A 382 0.14 -3.54 33.81
C PHE A 382 0.39 -2.67 35.04
N GLU A 383 0.32 -1.34 34.94
CA GLU A 383 0.50 -0.44 36.08
C GLU A 383 -0.76 -0.33 36.96
N LEU A 384 -1.94 -0.42 36.35
CA LEU A 384 -3.23 -0.27 37.01
C LEU A 384 -3.80 -1.59 37.58
N THR A 385 -3.21 -2.74 37.27
CA THR A 385 -3.66 -4.05 37.73
C THR A 385 -2.72 -4.65 38.78
N ASP A 386 -3.25 -5.55 39.61
CA ASP A 386 -2.44 -6.30 40.56
C ASP A 386 -1.50 -7.30 39.86
N ARG A 387 -0.32 -7.51 40.45
CA ARG A 387 0.73 -8.41 39.92
C ARG A 387 0.25 -9.83 39.61
N GLU A 388 -0.77 -10.31 40.33
CA GLU A 388 -1.37 -11.63 40.11
C GLU A 388 -2.01 -11.75 38.72
N LEU A 389 -2.48 -10.64 38.14
CA LEU A 389 -3.10 -10.58 36.82
C LEU A 389 -2.07 -10.51 35.67
N HIS A 390 -0.81 -10.18 35.95
CA HIS A 390 0.19 -9.95 34.90
C HIS A 390 0.46 -11.19 34.05
N THR A 391 0.41 -12.38 34.65
CA THR A 391 0.57 -13.64 33.89
C THR A 391 -0.55 -13.83 32.88
N LEU A 392 -1.78 -13.46 33.25
CA LEU A 392 -2.96 -13.54 32.38
C LEU A 392 -2.92 -12.45 31.30
N LEU A 393 -2.55 -11.21 31.66
CA LEU A 393 -2.38 -10.11 30.71
C LEU A 393 -1.29 -10.38 29.67
N ASN A 394 -0.15 -10.91 30.08
CA ASN A 394 0.90 -11.35 29.15
C ASN A 394 0.36 -12.40 28.16
N LYS A 395 -0.42 -13.38 28.65
CA LYS A 395 -1.04 -14.38 27.78
C LYS A 395 -2.05 -13.77 26.80
N PHE A 396 -2.83 -12.77 27.20
CA PHE A 396 -3.70 -12.05 26.27
C PHE A 396 -2.89 -11.29 25.21
N ALA A 397 -1.84 -10.56 25.62
CA ALA A 397 -0.95 -9.83 24.72
C ALA A 397 -0.25 -10.77 23.72
N ASP A 398 0.33 -11.88 24.19
CA ASP A 398 1.02 -12.88 23.36
C ASP A 398 0.08 -13.56 22.34
N ASN A 399 -1.22 -13.63 22.64
CA ASN A 399 -2.26 -14.13 21.73
C ASN A 399 -2.95 -12.99 20.92
N GLY A 400 -2.34 -11.81 20.92
CA GLY A 400 -2.70 -10.66 20.12
C GLY A 400 -3.98 -9.94 20.52
N TRP A 401 -4.51 -10.14 21.74
CA TRP A 401 -5.62 -9.32 22.22
C TRP A 401 -5.22 -7.83 22.24
N PRO A 402 -6.16 -6.90 22.05
CA PRO A 402 -5.91 -5.50 22.37
C PRO A 402 -5.72 -5.32 23.89
N PRO A 403 -5.10 -4.24 24.36
CA PRO A 403 -5.03 -3.94 25.79
C PRO A 403 -6.45 -3.77 26.37
N PRO A 404 -6.72 -4.29 27.59
CA PRO A 404 -8.01 -4.10 28.24
C PRO A 404 -8.15 -2.67 28.76
N GLU A 405 -9.40 -2.24 28.92
CA GLU A 405 -9.74 -1.12 29.80
C GLU A 405 -9.78 -1.65 31.25
N VAL A 406 -8.95 -1.07 32.11
CA VAL A 406 -8.84 -1.48 33.52
C VAL A 406 -9.81 -0.67 34.38
N GLY A 407 -10.57 -1.34 35.24
CA GLY A 407 -11.54 -0.69 36.12
C GLY A 407 -12.73 -0.09 35.35
N TYR A 408 -13.23 -0.79 34.34
CA TYR A 408 -14.31 -0.34 33.48
C TYR A 408 -15.63 -0.14 34.23
N GLU A 409 -16.26 1.01 34.02
CA GLU A 409 -17.56 1.35 34.59
C GLU A 409 -18.66 1.25 33.52
N LEU A 410 -19.59 0.33 33.71
CA LEU A 410 -20.77 0.19 32.85
C LEU A 410 -21.82 1.22 33.25
N VAL A 411 -22.14 2.12 32.32
CA VAL A 411 -23.07 3.23 32.55
C VAL A 411 -24.44 2.94 31.92
N SER A 412 -25.51 3.23 32.67
CA SER A 412 -26.90 3.14 32.21
C SER A 412 -27.28 4.25 31.22
N GLY A 413 -28.44 4.13 30.57
CA GLY A 413 -28.94 5.16 29.65
C GLY A 413 -29.21 6.53 30.29
N SER A 414 -29.26 6.63 31.62
CA SER A 414 -29.37 7.87 32.39
C SER A 414 -28.03 8.46 32.84
N GLY A 415 -26.90 7.82 32.54
CA GLY A 415 -25.56 8.28 32.93
C GLY A 415 -25.08 7.80 34.30
N GLU A 416 -25.80 6.89 34.96
CA GLU A 416 -25.41 6.31 36.26
C GLU A 416 -24.59 5.03 36.07
N ILE A 417 -23.52 4.86 36.84
CA ILE A 417 -22.70 3.63 36.88
C ILE A 417 -23.51 2.52 37.54
N VAL A 418 -23.77 1.44 36.79
CA VAL A 418 -24.59 0.32 37.24
C VAL A 418 -23.80 -0.96 37.51
N ALA A 419 -22.56 -1.05 37.04
CA ALA A 419 -21.67 -2.17 37.28
C ALA A 419 -20.22 -1.78 37.00
N THR A 420 -19.26 -2.49 37.60
CA THR A 420 -17.82 -2.34 37.32
C THR A 420 -17.20 -3.68 36.91
N ALA A 421 -16.14 -3.63 36.12
CA ALA A 421 -15.32 -4.78 35.77
C ALA A 421 -13.84 -4.43 35.84
N GLU A 422 -13.05 -5.31 36.47
CA GLU A 422 -11.60 -5.13 36.56
C GLU A 422 -10.91 -5.06 35.19
N LEU A 423 -11.29 -5.92 34.23
CA LEU A 423 -10.79 -5.85 32.85
C LEU A 423 -11.97 -5.89 31.87
N ALA A 424 -12.00 -4.99 30.89
CA ALA A 424 -13.01 -4.98 29.85
C ALA A 424 -12.44 -4.76 28.45
N TRP A 425 -13.05 -5.44 27.48
CA TRP A 425 -12.86 -5.22 26.06
C TRP A 425 -14.19 -4.80 25.45
N THR A 426 -14.40 -3.49 25.33
CA THR A 426 -15.66 -2.87 24.91
C THR A 426 -16.06 -3.24 23.48
N ASP A 427 -15.09 -3.32 22.56
CA ASP A 427 -15.33 -3.65 21.14
C ASP A 427 -15.93 -5.04 20.94
N ILE A 428 -15.47 -6.04 21.73
CA ILE A 428 -15.95 -7.43 21.65
C ILE A 428 -16.89 -7.82 22.80
N ARG A 429 -17.24 -6.83 23.64
CA ARG A 429 -18.08 -6.95 24.83
C ARG A 429 -17.72 -8.13 25.72
N VAL A 430 -16.45 -8.19 26.13
CA VAL A 430 -15.96 -9.18 27.11
C VAL A 430 -15.53 -8.46 28.37
N ALA A 431 -15.98 -8.95 29.53
CA ALA A 431 -15.60 -8.41 30.84
C ALA A 431 -15.10 -9.52 31.76
N PHE A 432 -14.03 -9.24 32.50
CA PHE A 432 -13.53 -10.08 33.58
C PHE A 432 -13.73 -9.38 34.91
N LEU A 433 -14.45 -10.04 35.81
CA LEU A 433 -14.82 -9.52 37.12
C LEU A 433 -13.94 -10.12 38.20
N ARG A 434 -13.61 -9.32 39.22
CA ARG A 434 -13.13 -9.87 40.50
C ARG A 434 -14.24 -10.66 41.21
N ASP A 435 -13.85 -11.46 42.18
CA ASP A 435 -14.82 -12.25 42.96
C ASP A 435 -15.80 -11.36 43.75
N ASP A 436 -15.38 -10.16 44.17
CA ASP A 436 -16.23 -9.17 44.83
C ASP A 436 -17.16 -8.41 43.86
N GLU A 437 -16.82 -8.40 42.56
CA GLU A 437 -17.65 -7.86 41.47
C GLU A 437 -18.64 -8.87 40.88
N ALA A 438 -18.58 -10.14 41.29
CA ALA A 438 -19.39 -11.22 40.70
C ALA A 438 -20.91 -10.94 40.70
N SER A 439 -21.40 -10.11 41.62
CA SER A 439 -22.80 -9.68 41.67
C SER A 439 -23.25 -8.89 40.44
N PHE A 440 -22.31 -8.24 39.73
CA PHE A 440 -22.56 -7.47 38.51
C PHE A 440 -22.70 -8.30 37.24
N GLN A 441 -22.41 -9.61 37.29
CA GLN A 441 -22.42 -10.49 36.11
C GLN A 441 -23.73 -10.38 35.31
N LYS A 442 -24.89 -10.47 35.99
CA LYS A 442 -26.20 -10.41 35.33
C LYS A 442 -26.45 -9.05 34.66
N ILE A 443 -25.90 -7.97 35.20
CA ILE A 443 -26.05 -6.62 34.66
C ILE A 443 -25.31 -6.52 33.32
N PHE A 444 -24.05 -6.95 33.29
CA PHE A 444 -23.26 -7.04 32.06
C PHE A 444 -23.89 -7.96 31.01
N GLU A 445 -24.31 -9.17 31.41
CA GLU A 445 -24.94 -10.14 30.51
C GLU A 445 -26.25 -9.58 29.89
N SER A 446 -27.05 -8.83 30.67
CA SER A 446 -28.24 -8.16 30.14
C SER A 446 -27.92 -7.08 29.10
N GLY A 447 -26.72 -6.51 29.14
CA GLY A 447 -26.15 -5.59 28.14
C GLY A 447 -25.50 -6.30 26.94
N GLY A 448 -25.58 -7.63 26.86
CA GLY A 448 -24.99 -8.43 25.78
C GLY A 448 -23.49 -8.65 25.91
N TRP A 449 -22.95 -8.55 27.13
CA TRP A 449 -21.55 -8.86 27.41
C TRP A 449 -21.35 -10.34 27.74
N ARG A 450 -20.19 -10.87 27.36
CA ARG A 450 -19.67 -12.13 27.87
C ARG A 450 -18.85 -11.85 29.13
N VAL A 451 -19.19 -12.53 30.21
CA VAL A 451 -18.61 -12.26 31.53
C VAL A 451 -17.87 -13.48 32.05
N HIS A 452 -16.68 -13.26 32.59
CA HIS A 452 -15.85 -14.29 33.21
C HIS A 452 -15.34 -13.84 34.58
N LEU A 453 -15.09 -14.77 35.49
CA LEU A 453 -14.44 -14.46 36.77
C LEU A 453 -12.92 -14.55 36.62
N LEU A 454 -12.20 -13.55 37.13
CA LEU A 454 -10.73 -13.55 37.15
C LEU A 454 -10.16 -14.75 37.90
N SER A 455 -10.79 -15.16 38.99
CA SER A 455 -10.38 -16.34 39.76
C SER A 455 -10.42 -17.65 38.96
N GLN A 456 -11.28 -17.73 37.93
CA GLN A 456 -11.32 -18.86 37.00
C GLN A 456 -10.32 -18.71 35.86
N ALA A 457 -10.17 -17.48 35.35
CA ALA A 457 -9.22 -17.16 34.28
C ALA A 457 -7.76 -17.38 34.71
N LEU A 458 -7.42 -17.05 35.95
CA LEU A 458 -6.09 -17.28 36.52
C LEU A 458 -5.74 -18.76 36.68
N ARG A 459 -6.73 -19.63 36.89
CA ARG A 459 -6.53 -21.08 37.03
C ARG A 459 -6.28 -21.79 35.71
N ASP A 460 -6.89 -21.28 34.63
CA ASP A 460 -6.77 -21.85 33.29
C ASP A 460 -6.76 -20.75 32.21
N PRO A 461 -5.67 -19.96 32.10
CA PRO A 461 -5.60 -18.84 31.17
C PRO A 461 -5.76 -19.24 29.70
N ASP A 462 -5.29 -20.44 29.32
CA ASP A 462 -5.26 -20.91 27.94
C ASP A 462 -6.67 -21.10 27.36
N LYS A 463 -7.63 -21.44 28.21
CA LYS A 463 -9.04 -21.50 27.83
C LYS A 463 -9.59 -20.14 27.39
N TYR A 464 -9.17 -19.05 28.03
CA TYR A 464 -9.76 -17.73 27.83
C TYR A 464 -9.08 -16.93 26.72
N VAL A 465 -7.79 -17.14 26.44
CA VAL A 465 -7.10 -16.47 25.32
C VAL A 465 -7.65 -16.88 23.94
N SER A 466 -8.25 -18.07 23.83
CA SER A 466 -8.88 -18.58 22.62
C SER A 466 -10.21 -17.89 22.26
N LEU A 467 -10.79 -17.10 23.17
CA LEU A 467 -12.10 -16.46 22.99
C LEU A 467 -12.09 -15.30 21.99
N LYS A 468 -10.91 -14.82 21.56
CA LYS A 468 -10.77 -13.74 20.59
C LYS A 468 -11.38 -14.06 19.21
N THR A 469 -11.47 -15.35 18.86
CA THR A 469 -11.92 -15.84 17.54
C THR A 469 -13.39 -16.23 17.48
N THR A 470 -14.15 -16.02 18.58
CA THR A 470 -15.59 -16.34 18.67
C THR A 470 -16.38 -15.09 19.00
#